data_AF-A0A661KTV8-F1
#
_entry.id   AF-A0A661KTV8-F1
#
_cell.length_a   1.000
_cell.length_b   1.000
_cell.length_c   1.000
_cell.angle_alpha   90.00
_cell.angle_beta   90.00
_cell.angle_gamma   90.00
#
_symmetry.space_group_name_H-M   'P 1'
#
loop_
_entity.id
_entity.type
_entity.pdbx_description
1 polymer ?
#
loop_
_entity_poly.entity_id
_entity_poly.type
_entity_poly.pdbx_seq_one_letter_code
_entity_poly.pdbx_strand_id
1 'polypeptide(L)'
;MKDLLAWFGLKRFPFDKNIKPQDAMDTEPLKECLARLEYIKRRSGILLLTGDPGVGKTLALRKYVHSLNENLFKTYYTPLS
;
A
#
# COMPACT_ATOMS: atom_id res chain seq x y z
N MET A 1 -1.94 21.10 16.01
CA MET A 1 -2.16 19.82 15.27
C MET A 1 -3.04 18.83 16.05
N LYS A 2 -2.96 18.77 17.40
CA LYS A 2 -3.94 18.02 18.23
C LYS A 2 -5.39 18.51 18.04
N ASP A 3 -5.57 19.79 17.71
CA ASP A 3 -6.90 20.39 17.49
C ASP A 3 -7.61 19.85 16.25
N LEU A 4 -6.86 19.38 15.24
CA LEU A 4 -7.46 18.85 14.01
C LEU A 4 -8.23 17.56 14.31
N LEU A 5 -7.63 16.64 15.06
CA LEU A 5 -8.28 15.38 15.43
C LEU A 5 -9.56 15.62 16.24
N ALA A 6 -9.51 16.55 17.20
CA ALA A 6 -10.67 16.92 18.00
C ALA A 6 -11.78 17.58 17.15
N TRP A 7 -11.41 18.50 16.25
CA TRP A 7 -12.34 19.19 15.35
C TRP A 7 -13.10 18.22 14.44
N PHE A 8 -12.41 17.23 13.88
CA PHE A 8 -13.02 16.21 13.00
C PHE A 8 -13.57 14.99 13.76
N GLY A 9 -13.47 14.94 15.10
CA GLY A 9 -13.88 13.78 15.90
C GLY A 9 -13.10 12.50 15.61
N LEU A 10 -11.86 12.60 15.12
CA LEU A 10 -11.03 11.47 14.71
C LEU A 10 -10.20 10.94 15.88
N LYS A 11 -10.19 9.61 16.06
CA LYS A 11 -9.35 8.95 17.08
C LYS A 11 -7.85 8.92 16.70
N ARG A 12 -7.53 9.04 15.42
CA ARG A 12 -6.16 9.07 14.86
C ARG A 12 -6.16 9.74 13.49
N PHE A 13 -4.97 10.10 12.99
CA PHE A 13 -4.84 10.57 11.62
C PHE A 13 -5.12 9.42 10.62
N PRO A 14 -5.97 9.66 9.60
CA PRO A 14 -6.37 8.64 8.64
C PRO A 14 -5.30 8.33 7.58
N PHE A 15 -4.31 9.21 7.38
CA PHE A 15 -3.28 9.09 6.34
C PHE A 15 -1.86 9.19 6.92
N ASP A 16 -1.60 8.38 7.94
CA ASP A 16 -0.28 8.31 8.55
C ASP A 16 0.73 7.57 7.65
N LYS A 17 2.00 7.98 7.66
CA LYS A 17 3.08 7.33 6.88
C LYS A 17 3.23 5.85 7.23
N ASN A 18 2.99 5.49 8.48
CA ASN A 18 3.09 4.14 9.03
C ASN A 18 1.72 3.46 9.17
N ILE A 19 0.68 3.94 8.47
CA ILE A 19 -0.62 3.29 8.43
C ILE A 19 -0.48 1.79 8.17
N LYS A 20 -1.25 0.98 8.90
CA LYS A 20 -1.27 -0.47 8.68
C LYS A 20 -1.89 -0.72 7.30
N PRO A 21 -1.41 -1.72 6.54
CA PRO A 21 -1.95 -1.96 5.20
C PRO A 21 -3.47 -2.25 5.18
N GLN A 22 -3.98 -2.85 6.24
CA GLN A 22 -5.41 -3.14 6.47
C GLN A 22 -6.26 -1.88 6.65
N ASP A 23 -5.66 -0.81 7.18
CA ASP A 23 -6.32 0.46 7.46
C ASP A 23 -6.29 1.41 6.24
N ALA A 24 -5.53 1.06 5.20
CA ALA A 24 -5.38 1.90 4.02
C ALA A 24 -6.69 2.01 3.25
N MET A 25 -7.12 3.24 2.98
CA MET A 25 -8.33 3.55 2.23
C MET A 25 -8.33 2.91 0.84
N ASP A 26 -9.45 2.28 0.45
CA ASP A 26 -9.64 1.64 -0.85
C ASP A 26 -10.02 2.64 -1.94
N THR A 27 -9.05 3.43 -2.37
CA THR A 27 -9.20 4.35 -3.51
C THR A 27 -9.19 3.57 -4.83
N GLU A 28 -9.86 4.10 -5.86
CA GLU A 28 -9.86 3.48 -7.21
C GLU A 28 -8.44 3.26 -7.78
N PRO A 29 -7.50 4.23 -7.70
CA PRO A 29 -6.13 4.00 -8.16
C PRO A 29 -5.42 2.87 -7.41
N LEU A 30 -5.68 2.70 -6.11
CA LEU A 30 -5.11 1.62 -5.32
C LEU A 30 -5.69 0.27 -5.75
N LYS A 31 -7.00 0.18 -5.94
CA LYS A 31 -7.67 -1.05 -6.44
C LYS A 31 -7.11 -1.45 -7.81
N GLU A 32 -6.95 -0.49 -8.72
CA GLU A 32 -6.38 -0.76 -10.05
C GLU A 32 -4.93 -1.24 -9.96
N CYS A 33 -4.10 -0.59 -9.12
CA CYS A 33 -2.72 -1.01 -8.88
C CYS A 33 -2.64 -2.45 -8.35
N LEU A 34 -3.48 -2.80 -7.36
CA LEU A 34 -3.57 -4.15 -6.81
C LEU A 34 -4.01 -5.17 -7.86
N ALA A 35 -4.97 -4.82 -8.73
CA ALA A 35 -5.41 -5.70 -9.82
C ALA A 35 -4.27 -6.00 -10.82
N ARG A 36 -3.43 -5.00 -11.15
CA ARG A 36 -2.25 -5.16 -12.00
C ARG A 36 -1.17 -6.02 -11.34
N LEU A 37 -0.98 -5.89 -10.03
CA LEU A 37 -0.08 -6.75 -9.24
C LEU A 37 -0.57 -8.21 -9.19
N GLU A 38 -1.88 -8.42 -9.01
CA GLU A 38 -2.49 -9.74 -9.08
C GLU A 38 -2.34 -10.39 -10.46
N TYR A 39 -2.44 -9.59 -11.53
CA TYR A 39 -2.21 -10.07 -12.89
C TYR A 39 -0.76 -10.54 -13.08
N ILE A 40 0.24 -9.76 -12.66
CA ILE A 40 1.65 -10.16 -12.84
C ILE A 40 2.01 -11.38 -11.98
N LYS A 41 1.41 -11.55 -10.80
CA LYS A 41 1.55 -12.76 -9.98
C LYS A 41 1.22 -14.04 -10.75
N ARG A 42 0.17 -13.99 -11.57
CA ARG A 42 -0.29 -15.14 -12.38
C ARG A 42 0.59 -15.38 -13.62
N ARG A 43 1.18 -14.32 -14.16
CA ARG A 43 1.99 -14.36 -15.40
C ARG A 43 3.48 -14.56 -15.16
N SER A 44 3.96 -14.45 -13.91
CA SER A 44 5.36 -14.58 -13.51
C SER A 44 6.31 -13.67 -14.31
N GLY A 45 6.15 -12.35 -14.15
CA GLY A 45 6.99 -11.36 -14.83
C GLY A 45 7.49 -10.24 -13.93
N ILE A 46 8.23 -9.31 -14.52
CA ILE A 46 8.74 -8.10 -13.86
C ILE A 46 7.71 -6.97 -14.05
N LEU A 47 7.40 -6.27 -12.96
CA LEU A 47 6.52 -5.10 -12.98
C LEU A 47 7.29 -3.87 -12.50
N LEU A 48 7.18 -2.77 -13.24
CA LEU A 48 7.71 -1.46 -12.87
C LEU A 48 6.56 -0.55 -12.42
N LEU A 49 6.56 -0.15 -11.15
CA LEU A 49 5.60 0.80 -10.60
C LEU A 49 6.23 2.19 -10.50
N THR A 50 5.74 3.14 -11.30
CA THR A 50 6.24 4.52 -11.36
C THR A 50 5.23 5.51 -10.77
N GLY A 51 5.66 6.75 -10.56
CA GLY A 51 4.84 7.85 -10.04
C GLY A 51 5.66 8.79 -9.16
N ASP A 52 5.12 9.96 -8.86
CA ASP A 52 5.82 11.00 -8.10
C ASP A 52 6.11 10.59 -6.64
N PRO A 53 7.05 11.26 -5.95
CA PRO A 53 7.23 11.10 -4.52
C PRO A 53 5.91 11.32 -3.76
N GLY A 54 5.60 10.45 -2.80
CA GLY A 54 4.40 10.60 -1.95
C GLY A 54 3.08 10.06 -2.51
N VAL A 55 3.02 9.56 -3.75
CA VAL A 55 1.75 9.05 -4.36
C VAL A 55 1.30 7.66 -3.85
N GLY A 56 1.99 7.08 -2.88
CA GLY A 56 1.58 5.81 -2.27
C GLY A 56 2.15 4.54 -2.91
N LYS A 57 3.21 4.62 -3.73
CA LYS A 57 3.87 3.43 -4.33
C LYS A 57 4.23 2.36 -3.28
N THR A 58 4.92 2.76 -2.22
CA THR A 58 5.30 1.85 -1.12
C THR A 58 4.08 1.35 -0.33
N LEU A 59 3.04 2.18 -0.17
CA LEU A 59 1.80 1.79 0.48
C LEU A 59 1.09 0.68 -0.32
N ALA A 60 1.00 0.82 -1.65
CA ALA A 60 0.42 -0.18 -2.54
C ALA A 60 1.17 -1.52 -2.44
N LEU A 61 2.51 -1.51 -2.45
CA LEU A 61 3.31 -2.72 -2.28
C LEU A 61 3.09 -3.37 -0.90
N ARG A 62 3.05 -2.58 0.18
CA ARG A 62 2.77 -3.08 1.54
C ARG A 62 1.37 -3.71 1.63
N LYS A 63 0.36 -3.11 0.98
CA LYS A 63 -1.01 -3.66 0.93
C LYS A 63 -1.10 -4.93 0.10
N TYR A 64 -0.43 -4.98 -1.04
CA TYR A 64 -0.35 -6.18 -1.87
C TYR A 64 0.32 -7.34 -1.13
N VAL A 65 1.51 -7.11 -0.54
CA VAL A 65 2.22 -8.13 0.25
C VAL A 65 1.37 -8.65 1.40
N HIS A 66 0.65 -7.77 2.08
CA HIS A 66 -0.27 -8.17 3.16
C HIS A 66 -1.41 -9.09 2.69
N SER A 67 -1.79 -9.02 1.42
CA SER A 67 -2.82 -9.91 0.84
C SER A 67 -2.29 -11.29 0.40
N LEU A 68 -0.96 -11.47 0.38
CA LEU A 68 -0.35 -12.74 -0.02
C LEU A 68 -0.40 -13.77 1.11
N ASN A 69 -0.63 -15.03 0.74
CA ASN A 69 -0.52 -16.15 1.68
C ASN A 69 0.97 -16.42 1.98
N GLU A 70 1.37 -16.19 3.23
CA GLU A 70 2.76 -16.33 3.68
C GLU A 70 3.33 -17.76 3.54
N ASN A 71 2.47 -18.79 3.51
CA ASN A 71 2.90 -20.16 3.27
C ASN A 71 3.26 -20.44 1.79
N LEU A 72 2.74 -19.62 0.87
CA LEU A 72 2.95 -19.76 -0.57
C LEU A 72 3.97 -18.76 -1.12
N PHE A 73 4.11 -17.60 -0.47
CA PHE A 73 4.93 -16.49 -0.95
C PHE A 73 5.89 -16.02 0.13
N LYS A 74 7.17 -15.90 -0.23
CA LYS A 74 8.19 -15.23 0.58
C LYS A 74 8.51 -13.87 -0.04
N THR A 75 8.30 -12.81 0.74
CA THR A 75 8.52 -11.44 0.28
C THR A 75 9.90 -10.94 0.69
N TYR A 76 10.59 -10.27 -0.24
CA TYR A 76 11.84 -9.56 0.03
C TYR A 76 11.70 -8.11 -0.39
N TYR A 77 12.22 -7.19 0.43
CA TYR A 77 12.22 -5.75 0.14
C TYR A 77 13.63 -5.20 0.33
N THR A 78 14.16 -4.58 -0.73
CA THR A 78 15.47 -3.95 -0.72
C THR A 78 15.27 -2.46 -1.05
N PRO A 79 15.41 -1.55 -0.08
CA PRO A 79 15.44 -0.13 -0.37
C PRO A 79 16.69 0.20 -1.19
N LEU A 80 16.62 1.20 -2.05
CA LEU A 80 17.82 1.83 -2.63
C LEU A 80 18.55 2.53 -1.48
N SER A 81 19.78 2.07 -1.20
CA SER A 81 20.69 2.67 -0.22
C SER A 81 21.06 4.10 -0.57
#